data_AF-A0A450VVA7-F1
#
_entry.id   AF-A0A450VVA7-F1
#
_cell.length_a   1.000
_cell.length_b   1.000
_cell.length_c   1.000
_cell.angle_alpha   90.00
_cell.angle_beta   90.00
_cell.angle_gamma   90.00
#
_symmetry.space_group_name_H-M   'P 1'
#
loop_
_entity.id
_entity.type
_entity.pdbx_description
1 polymer ?
#
loop_
_entity_poly.entity_id
_entity_poly.type
_entity_poly.pdbx_seq_one_letter_code
_entity_poly.pdbx_strand_id
1 'polypeptide(L)'
;MMSEKTIVHAKINKHIKKEAATVLATMGLTVSDALSILLTRIAREKAFPFEPLAHKHRDHALTGDWKDHRDCHVRADLILIYRKPDDDATLQLVRLGSHSELGL
;
A
#
# COMPACT_ATOMS: atom_id res chain seq x y z
N MET A 1 29.27 -3.23 0.62
CA MET A 1 28.24 -4.27 0.50
C MET A 1 27.20 -3.76 -0.48
N MET A 2 27.06 -4.36 -1.66
CA MET A 2 26.03 -3.96 -2.62
C MET A 2 24.66 -4.22 -1.97
N SER A 3 23.81 -3.20 -1.88
CA SER A 3 22.44 -3.38 -1.43
C SER A 3 21.72 -4.26 -2.43
N GLU A 4 21.27 -5.45 -2.03
CA GLU A 4 20.39 -6.27 -2.85
C GLU A 4 19.10 -5.47 -3.10
N LYS A 5 18.84 -5.17 -4.37
CA LYS A 5 17.62 -4.48 -4.79
C LYS A 5 16.59 -5.53 -5.12
N THR A 6 15.41 -5.43 -4.50
CA THR A 6 14.24 -6.21 -4.88
C THR A 6 13.20 -5.34 -5.58
N ILE A 7 12.35 -5.94 -6.40
CA ILE A 7 11.27 -5.24 -7.11
C ILE A 7 10.00 -5.29 -6.27
N VAL A 8 9.40 -4.14 -6.02
CA VAL A 8 8.07 -4.04 -5.40
C VAL A 8 7.02 -3.86 -6.51
N HIS A 9 6.13 -4.84 -6.65
CA HIS A 9 4.97 -4.73 -7.53
C HIS A 9 3.78 -4.16 -6.75
N ALA A 10 3.20 -3.07 -7.26
CA ALA A 10 1.98 -2.48 -6.74
C ALA A 10 1.03 -2.13 -7.90
N LYS A 11 -0.26 -2.44 -7.73
CA LYS A 11 -1.31 -1.98 -8.65
C LYS A 11 -2.00 -0.76 -8.05
N ILE A 12 -2.13 0.28 -8.85
CA ILE A 12 -2.76 1.54 -8.49
C ILE A 12 -3.58 2.03 -9.67
N ASN A 13 -4.67 2.76 -9.41
CA ASN A 13 -5.44 3.43 -10.44
C ASN A 13 -4.52 4.31 -11.31
N LYS A 14 -4.67 4.22 -12.64
CA LYS A 14 -3.84 4.94 -13.61
C LYS A 14 -3.92 6.46 -13.45
N HIS A 15 -5.10 6.98 -13.12
CA HIS A 15 -5.32 8.40 -12.86
C HIS A 15 -4.59 8.85 -11.59
N ILE A 16 -4.78 8.13 -10.47
CA ILE A 16 -4.08 8.39 -9.21
C ILE A 16 -2.56 8.34 -9.40
N LYS A 17 -2.04 7.33 -10.13
CA LYS A 17 -0.62 7.24 -10.46
C LYS A 17 -0.12 8.49 -11.19
N LYS A 18 -0.90 8.99 -12.16
CA LYS A 18 -0.53 10.15 -12.96
C LYS A 18 -0.50 11.40 -12.09
N GLU A 19 -1.54 11.63 -11.29
CA GLU A 19 -1.62 12.79 -10.38
C GLU A 19 -0.50 12.77 -9.35
N ALA A 20 -0.29 11.63 -8.68
CA ALA A 20 0.77 11.47 -7.70
C ALA A 20 2.15 11.70 -8.33
N ALA A 21 2.40 11.18 -9.53
CA ALA A 21 3.65 11.41 -10.24
C ALA A 21 3.87 12.90 -10.58
N THR A 22 2.81 13.61 -11.00
CA THR A 22 2.88 15.05 -11.25
C THR A 22 3.22 15.82 -9.97
N VAL A 23 2.55 15.53 -8.85
CA VAL A 23 2.81 16.20 -7.57
C VAL A 23 4.23 15.91 -7.08
N LEU A 24 4.65 14.64 -7.07
CA LEU A 24 6.00 14.25 -6.64
C LEU A 24 7.09 14.91 -7.49
N ALA A 25 6.87 15.05 -8.79
CA ALA A 25 7.81 15.74 -9.67
C ALA A 25 8.01 17.21 -9.28
N THR A 26 6.97 17.90 -8.79
CA THR A 26 7.13 19.28 -8.26
C THR A 26 8.04 19.34 -7.03
N MET A 27 8.20 18.21 -6.34
CA MET A 27 9.07 18.05 -5.16
C MET A 27 10.44 17.45 -5.54
N GLY A 28 10.73 17.23 -6.83
CA GLY A 28 11.96 16.58 -7.30
C GLY A 28 12.02 15.07 -6.99
N LEU A 29 10.88 14.43 -6.76
CA LEU A 29 10.77 13.02 -6.40
C LEU A 29 10.09 12.20 -7.49
N THR A 30 10.48 10.94 -7.60
CA THR A 30 9.75 9.93 -8.38
C THR A 30 8.81 9.13 -7.49
N VAL A 31 7.90 8.37 -8.11
CA VAL A 31 7.06 7.38 -7.41
C VAL A 31 7.92 6.34 -6.67
N SER A 32 9.07 5.97 -7.23
CA SER A 32 10.00 5.02 -6.61
C SER A 32 10.64 5.60 -5.35
N ASP A 33 10.97 6.89 -5.36
CA ASP A 33 11.54 7.57 -4.19
C ASP A 33 10.50 7.64 -3.07
N ALA A 34 9.26 8.03 -3.40
CA ALA A 34 8.17 8.07 -2.44
C ALA A 34 7.90 6.69 -1.81
N LEU A 35 7.87 5.63 -2.63
CA LEU A 35 7.68 4.27 -2.13
C LEU A 35 8.85 3.82 -1.24
N SER A 36 10.08 4.14 -1.62
CA SER A 36 11.28 3.82 -0.85
C SER A 36 11.30 4.54 0.50
N ILE A 37 10.93 5.82 0.53
CA ILE A 37 10.80 6.63 1.75
C ILE A 37 9.72 6.03 2.67
N LEU A 38 8.54 5.71 2.11
CA LEU A 38 7.43 5.13 2.86
C LEU A 38 7.83 3.80 3.51
N LEU A 39 8.38 2.87 2.73
CA LEU A 39 8.80 1.55 3.23
C LEU A 39 9.91 1.68 4.27
N THR A 40 10.86 2.60 4.07
CA THR A 40 11.92 2.87 5.05
C THR A 40 11.36 3.39 6.38
N ARG A 41 10.38 4.31 6.33
CA ARG A 41 9.72 4.82 7.54
C ARG A 41 8.95 3.73 8.25
N ILE A 42 8.14 2.94 7.54
CA ILE A 42 7.40 1.81 8.13
C ILE A 42 8.36 0.84 8.84
N ALA A 43 9.47 0.48 8.20
CA ALA A 43 10.44 -0.46 8.75
C ALA A 43 11.11 0.06 10.04
N ARG A 44 11.41 1.36 10.09
CA ARG A 44 12.09 2.03 11.22
C ARG A 44 11.15 2.39 12.36
N GLU A 45 10.00 2.96 12.03
CA GLU A 45 9.05 3.55 12.98
C GLU A 45 8.01 2.53 13.46
N LYS A 46 7.92 1.35 12.80
CA LYS A 46 6.93 0.29 13.09
C LYS A 46 5.48 0.80 13.03
N ALA A 47 5.25 1.88 12.30
CA ALA A 47 3.97 2.53 12.13
C ALA A 47 3.84 3.05 10.69
N PHE A 48 2.61 3.21 10.23
CA PHE A 48 2.36 3.98 9.01
C PHE A 48 2.51 5.48 9.30
N PRO A 49 2.99 6.29 8.34
CA PRO A 49 3.14 7.73 8.51
C PRO A 49 1.80 8.50 8.52
N PHE A 50 0.69 7.78 8.53
CA PHE A 50 -0.66 8.28 8.72
C PHE A 50 -1.35 7.35 9.73
N GLU A 51 -2.17 7.91 10.61
CA GLU A 51 -2.96 7.09 11.53
C GLU A 51 -3.89 6.18 10.71
N PRO A 52 -3.72 4.85 10.78
CA PRO A 52 -4.75 3.95 10.29
C PRO A 52 -6.03 4.25 11.06
N LEU A 53 -7.17 4.27 10.38
CA LEU A 53 -8.46 4.38 11.08
C LEU A 53 -8.49 3.35 12.23
N ALA A 54 -8.87 3.80 13.43
CA ALA A 54 -8.70 3.07 14.67
C ALA A 54 -9.06 1.58 14.53
N HIS A 55 -8.19 0.71 15.05
CA HIS A 55 -8.20 -0.78 15.04
C HIS A 55 -9.55 -1.50 15.19
N LYS A 56 -10.58 -0.82 15.69
CA LYS A 56 -11.93 -1.36 15.87
C LYS A 56 -12.67 -1.52 14.54
N HIS A 57 -12.18 -0.92 13.46
CA HIS A 57 -12.73 -1.07 12.13
C HIS A 57 -11.59 -1.28 11.13
N ARG A 58 -11.62 -2.43 10.43
CA ARG A 58 -11.08 -2.58 9.07
C ARG A 58 -9.60 -3.02 8.91
N ASP A 59 -9.14 -4.06 9.60
CA ASP A 59 -8.18 -5.03 9.01
C ASP A 59 -8.80 -6.42 9.14
N HIS A 60 -9.36 -6.96 8.06
CA HIS A 60 -9.96 -8.29 8.07
C HIS A 60 -9.48 -9.13 6.90
N ALA A 61 -9.41 -10.45 7.12
CA ALA A 61 -9.24 -11.39 6.03
C ALA A 61 -10.45 -11.25 5.08
N LEU A 62 -10.19 -11.20 3.80
CA LEU A 62 -11.24 -11.35 2.80
C LEU A 62 -11.65 -12.83 2.72
N THR A 63 -12.80 -13.11 2.13
CA THR A 63 -13.34 -14.47 1.99
C THR A 63 -13.46 -14.88 0.52
N GLY A 64 -13.75 -16.15 0.25
CA GLY A 64 -13.86 -16.67 -1.12
C GLY A 64 -12.51 -16.67 -1.86
N ASP A 65 -12.50 -16.18 -3.10
CA ASP A 65 -11.31 -16.11 -3.96
C ASP A 65 -10.20 -15.21 -3.39
N TRP A 66 -10.52 -14.39 -2.38
CA TRP A 66 -9.61 -13.44 -1.74
C TRP A 66 -9.15 -13.91 -0.34
N LYS A 67 -9.30 -15.19 0.01
CA LYS A 67 -9.00 -15.73 1.35
C LYS A 67 -7.57 -15.51 1.87
N ASP A 68 -6.61 -15.31 0.96
CA ASP A 68 -5.20 -15.00 1.26
C ASP A 68 -4.92 -13.48 1.31
N HIS A 69 -5.96 -12.66 1.13
CA HIS A 69 -5.87 -11.21 1.12
C HIS A 69 -6.52 -10.62 2.36
N ARG A 70 -6.09 -9.40 2.69
CA ARG A 70 -6.57 -8.61 3.81
C ARG A 70 -7.04 -7.26 3.28
N ASP A 71 -8.15 -6.80 3.83
CA ASP A 71 -8.72 -5.49 3.58
C ASP A 71 -8.35 -4.55 4.71
N CYS A 72 -7.59 -3.49 4.40
CA CYS A 72 -7.27 -2.42 5.31
C CYS A 72 -7.81 -1.07 4.82
N HIS A 73 -8.67 -0.42 5.61
CA HIS A 73 -9.13 0.91 5.25
C HIS A 73 -8.17 1.99 5.75
N VAL A 74 -7.46 2.59 4.80
CA VAL A 74 -6.50 3.67 5.02
C VAL A 74 -7.20 5.02 5.27
N ARG A 75 -8.37 5.24 4.65
CA ARG A 75 -9.28 6.37 4.90
C ARG A 75 -10.74 5.92 4.77
N ALA A 76 -11.70 6.83 5.01
CA ALA A 76 -13.14 6.52 5.00
C ALA A 76 -13.56 5.69 3.76
N ASP A 77 -13.08 6.11 2.58
CA ASP A 77 -13.30 5.47 1.28
C ASP A 77 -11.97 5.20 0.53
N LEU A 78 -10.93 4.79 1.26
CA LEU A 78 -9.67 4.34 0.66
C LEU A 78 -9.28 3.01 1.28
N ILE A 79 -9.38 1.94 0.49
CA ILE A 79 -9.09 0.57 0.90
C ILE A 79 -7.79 0.12 0.26
N LEU A 80 -6.93 -0.48 1.09
CA LEU A 80 -5.76 -1.22 0.71
C LEU A 80 -6.05 -2.72 0.84
N ILE A 81 -6.11 -3.41 -0.30
CA ILE A 81 -6.08 -4.87 -0.34
C ILE A 81 -4.62 -5.31 -0.43
N TYR A 82 -4.18 -6.11 0.53
CA TYR A 82 -2.80 -6.61 0.59
C TYR A 82 -2.76 -8.09 0.96
N ARG A 83 -1.65 -8.77 0.68
CA ARG A 83 -1.39 -10.13 1.18
C ARG A 83 -0.05 -10.20 1.90
N LYS A 84 0.02 -11.09 2.88
CA LYS A 84 1.24 -11.46 3.62
C LYS A 84 1.50 -12.94 3.32
N PRO A 85 2.34 -13.27 2.33
CA PRO A 85 2.78 -14.64 2.11
C PRO A 85 3.49 -15.19 3.36
N ASP A 86 3.65 -16.51 3.45
CA ASP A 86 4.25 -17.20 4.62
C ASP A 86 5.68 -16.76 4.96
N ASP A 87 6.32 -15.99 4.09
CA ASP A 87 7.55 -15.26 4.39
C ASP A 87 7.23 -13.91 5.03
N ASP A 88 7.51 -13.80 6.33
CA ASP A 88 7.30 -12.60 7.17
C ASP A 88 8.02 -11.34 6.64
N ALA A 89 8.95 -11.48 5.70
CA ALA A 89 9.64 -10.36 5.06
C ALA A 89 8.87 -9.74 3.88
N THR A 90 7.80 -10.39 3.39
CA THR A 90 7.14 -10.01 2.14
C THR A 90 5.74 -9.42 2.40
N LEU A 91 5.56 -8.14 2.06
CA LEU A 91 4.24 -7.50 2.00
C LEU A 91 3.89 -7.21 0.54
N GLN A 92 2.77 -7.73 0.06
CA GLN A 92 2.34 -7.49 -1.30
C GLN A 92 1.10 -6.60 -1.34
N LEU A 93 1.23 -5.43 -1.96
CA LEU A 93 0.16 -4.46 -2.12
C LEU A 93 -0.62 -4.81 -3.40
N VAL A 94 -1.81 -5.38 -3.23
CA VAL A 94 -2.55 -5.99 -4.32
C VAL A 94 -3.43 -4.97 -5.03
N ARG A 95 -4.18 -4.14 -4.28
CA ARG A 95 -4.98 -3.04 -4.82
C ARG A 95 -5.09 -1.90 -3.82
N LEU A 96 -5.18 -0.67 -4.32
CA LEU A 96 -5.50 0.52 -3.54
C LEU A 96 -6.55 1.34 -4.33
N GLY A 97 -7.68 1.65 -3.69
CA GLY A 97 -8.77 2.41 -4.30
C GLY A 97 -9.97 2.57 -3.38
N SER A 98 -11.02 3.24 -3.86
CA SER A 98 -12.31 3.31 -3.14
C SER A 98 -13.09 2.00 -3.19
N HIS A 99 -14.16 1.87 -2.40
CA HIS A 99 -15.05 0.70 -2.46
C HIS A 99 -15.56 0.46 -3.89
N SER A 100 -16.00 1.53 -4.55
CA SER A 100 -16.50 1.47 -5.93
C SER A 100 -15.44 1.06 -6.95
N GLU A 101 -14.20 1.52 -6.78
CA GLU A 101 -13.08 1.12 -7.66
C GLU A 101 -12.66 -0.33 -7.42
N LEU A 102 -12.88 -0.85 -6.22
CA LEU A 102 -12.52 -2.20 -5.83
C LEU A 102 -13.62 -3.23 -6.09
N GLY A 103 -14.87 -2.79 -6.24
CA GLY A 103 -16.05 -3.65 -6.34
C GLY A 103 -16.43 -4.26 -4.99
N LEU A 104 -16.18 -3.52 -3.90
CA LEU A 104 -16.46 -3.88 -2.51
C LEU A 104 -17.63 -3.08 -1.94
#